data_AF-A0A4Y2T717-F1
#
_entry.id   AF-A0A4Y2T717-F1
#
_cell.length_a   1.000
_cell.length_b   1.000
_cell.length_c   1.000
_cell.angle_alpha   90.00
_cell.angle_beta   90.00
_cell.angle_gamma   90.00
#
_symmetry.space_group_name_H-M   'P 1'
#
loop_
_entity.id
_entity.type
_entity.pdbx_description
1 polymer ?
#
loop_
_entity_poly.entity_id
_entity_poly.type
_entity_poly.pdbx_seq_one_letter_code
_entity_poly.pdbx_strand_id
1 'polypeptide(L)'
;MLKKAYGNDAMKKTAVYEGHKPRESDAGANDRFLLHDNAPPHRALVVEKYLARHSVTTLEHPPYSPDLAPADSYLFPRLKMKLKGHRFVDSDEVIENATKQLKDLSKKWIPGVL
;
A
#
# COMPACT_ATOMS: atom_id res chain seq x y z
N MET A 1 2.22 14.00 -17.87
CA MET A 1 1.15 13.01 -18.10
C MET A 1 -0.01 13.14 -17.10
N LEU A 2 0.24 13.26 -15.78
CA LEU A 2 -0.81 13.45 -14.76
C LEU A 2 -1.75 14.67 -14.97
N LYS A 3 -1.23 15.84 -15.36
CA LYS A 3 -2.05 17.05 -15.60
C LYS A 3 -3.06 16.94 -16.74
N LYS A 4 -2.84 16.03 -17.70
CA LYS A 4 -3.71 15.87 -18.88
C LYS A 4 -4.97 15.04 -18.58
N ALA A 5 -4.96 14.29 -17.47
CA ALA A 5 -6.08 13.47 -17.02
C ALA A 5 -6.91 14.13 -15.90
N TYR A 6 -6.28 14.93 -15.03
CA TYR A 6 -6.91 15.52 -13.82
C TYR A 6 -6.97 17.06 -13.82
N GLY A 7 -6.50 17.74 -14.87
CA GLY A 7 -6.54 19.21 -14.94
C GLY A 7 -5.80 19.92 -13.79
N ASN A 8 -6.34 21.04 -13.33
CA ASN A 8 -5.84 21.77 -12.15
C ASN A 8 -6.23 21.09 -10.81
N ASP A 9 -7.03 20.02 -10.86
CA ASP A 9 -7.43 19.21 -9.70
C ASP A 9 -6.40 18.10 -9.39
N ALA A 10 -5.29 18.07 -10.12
CA ALA A 10 -4.17 17.19 -9.82
C ALA A 10 -3.53 17.57 -8.48
N MET A 11 -4.02 16.97 -7.40
CA MET A 11 -3.44 17.07 -6.07
C MET A 11 -1.95 16.72 -6.12
N LYS A 12 -1.11 17.58 -5.52
CA LYS A 12 0.31 17.25 -5.33
C LYS A 12 0.38 15.96 -4.50
N LYS A 13 1.34 15.07 -4.78
CA LYS A 13 1.51 13.82 -4.02
C LYS A 13 1.52 14.06 -2.50
N THR A 14 2.16 15.13 -2.06
CA THR A 14 2.19 15.55 -0.65
C THR A 14 0.79 15.86 -0.09
N ALA A 15 -0.10 16.46 -0.89
CA ALA A 15 -1.46 16.79 -0.49
C ALA A 15 -2.38 15.56 -0.36
N VAL A 16 -2.09 14.46 -1.07
CA VAL A 16 -2.78 13.17 -0.85
C VAL A 16 -2.44 12.61 0.52
N TYR A 17 -1.16 12.64 0.91
CA TYR A 17 -0.74 12.23 2.25
C TYR A 17 -1.21 13.20 3.34
N GLU A 18 -1.22 14.51 3.08
CA GLU A 18 -1.72 15.53 4.03
C GLU A 18 -3.26 15.53 4.15
N GLY A 19 -3.99 15.15 3.10
CA GLY A 19 -5.45 15.05 3.08
C GLY A 19 -6.00 13.82 3.79
N HIS A 20 -5.19 12.78 3.95
CA HIS A 20 -5.49 11.61 4.79
C HIS A 20 -5.04 11.83 6.24
N LYS A 21 -5.32 13.02 6.80
CA LYS A 21 -5.24 13.18 8.26
C LYS A 21 -6.35 12.34 8.91
N PRO A 22 -6.06 11.65 10.02
CA PRO A 22 -7.07 10.86 10.74
C PRO A 22 -8.26 11.75 11.12
N ARG A 23 -9.47 11.21 11.16
CA ARG A 23 -10.60 11.96 11.75
C ARG A 23 -10.28 12.19 13.23
N GLU A 24 -10.73 13.31 13.80
CA GLU A 24 -10.51 13.61 15.24
C GLU A 24 -11.05 12.51 16.17
N SER A 25 -12.00 11.67 15.71
CA SER A 25 -12.47 10.47 16.41
C SER A 25 -11.45 9.34 16.50
N ASP A 26 -10.44 9.34 15.63
CA ASP A 26 -9.38 8.33 15.53
C ASP A 26 -8.14 8.73 16.34
N ALA A 27 -8.17 9.91 16.98
CA ALA A 27 -7.13 10.45 17.85
C ALA A 27 -7.11 9.75 19.23
N GLY A 28 -7.13 8.43 19.22
CA GLY A 28 -6.82 7.59 20.37
C GLY A 28 -5.52 6.83 20.10
N ALA A 29 -4.37 7.40 20.48
CA ALA A 29 -3.10 6.71 20.77
C ALA A 29 -2.58 5.61 19.80
N ASN A 30 -3.01 5.56 18.53
CA ASN A 30 -2.65 4.48 17.63
C ASN A 30 -1.59 4.94 16.62
N ASP A 31 -0.37 4.40 16.74
CA ASP A 31 0.79 4.69 15.88
C ASP A 31 0.79 3.85 14.58
N ARG A 32 -0.33 3.23 14.22
CA ARG A 32 -0.40 2.24 13.13
C ARG A 32 -1.53 2.55 12.17
N PHE A 33 -1.15 2.99 10.98
CA PHE A 33 -2.04 3.19 9.85
C PHE A 33 -1.94 2.02 8.87
N LEU A 34 -3.05 1.71 8.21
CA LEU A 34 -3.12 0.69 7.18
C LEU A 34 -3.78 1.28 5.94
N LEU A 35 -3.04 1.29 4.82
CA LEU A 35 -3.56 1.61 3.50
C LEU A 35 -3.73 0.32 2.70
N HIS A 36 -4.98 -0.03 2.38
CA HIS A 36 -5.32 -1.13 1.48
C HIS A 36 -6.44 -0.71 0.52
N ASP A 37 -6.67 -1.49 -0.53
CA ASP A 37 -7.76 -1.24 -1.48
C ASP A 37 -9.15 -1.59 -0.89
N ASN A 38 -10.21 -1.26 -1.63
CA ASN A 38 -11.60 -1.49 -1.20
C ASN A 38 -12.12 -2.89 -1.58
N ALA A 39 -11.26 -3.89 -1.72
CA ALA A 39 -11.69 -5.24 -2.06
C ALA A 39 -12.69 -5.78 -1.00
N PRO A 40 -13.72 -6.56 -1.40
CA PRO A 40 -14.75 -7.04 -0.46
C PRO A 40 -14.20 -7.75 0.79
N PRO A 41 -13.12 -8.56 0.72
CA PRO A 41 -12.52 -9.15 1.93
C PRO A 41 -11.96 -8.12 2.91
N HIS A 42 -11.39 -7.01 2.43
CA HIS A 42 -10.82 -5.96 3.28
C HIS A 42 -11.89 -5.12 3.97
N ARG A 43 -13.09 -5.04 3.38
CA ARG A 43 -14.27 -4.35 3.94
C ARG A 43 -15.22 -5.28 4.71
N ALA A 44 -14.85 -6.55 4.88
CA ALA A 44 -15.67 -7.47 5.64
C ALA A 44 -15.69 -7.07 7.13
N LEU A 45 -16.87 -7.13 7.77
CA LEU A 45 -17.03 -6.76 9.18
C LEU A 45 -16.07 -7.50 10.12
N VAL A 46 -15.71 -8.74 9.79
CA VAL A 46 -14.74 -9.54 10.57
C VAL A 46 -13.34 -8.90 10.55
N VAL A 47 -12.93 -8.31 9.42
CA VAL A 47 -11.65 -7.62 9.26
C VAL A 47 -11.68 -6.27 9.95
N GLU A 48 -12.74 -5.48 9.77
CA GLU A 48 -12.89 -4.18 10.46
C GLU A 48 -12.83 -4.34 12.00
N LYS A 49 -13.53 -5.34 12.55
CA LYS A 49 -13.48 -5.66 13.98
C LYS A 49 -12.09 -6.10 14.42
N TYR A 50 -11.39 -6.88 13.60
CA TYR A 50 -10.02 -7.29 13.90
C TYR A 50 -9.07 -6.09 13.96
N LEU A 51 -9.14 -5.19 12.98
CA LEU A 51 -8.28 -3.99 12.94
C LEU A 51 -8.54 -3.05 14.11
N ALA A 52 -9.82 -2.81 14.45
CA ALA A 52 -10.20 -2.01 15.61
C ALA A 52 -9.68 -2.61 16.93
N ARG A 53 -9.77 -3.94 17.10
CA ARG A 53 -9.25 -4.64 18.28
C ARG A 53 -7.73 -4.50 18.43
N HIS A 54 -7.01 -4.34 17.32
CA HIS A 54 -5.54 -4.25 17.31
C HIS A 54 -5.04 -2.81 17.15
N SER A 55 -5.89 -1.80 17.36
CA SER A 55 -5.48 -0.41 17.31
C SER A 55 -4.86 -0.02 15.95
N VAL A 56 -5.40 -0.58 14.85
CA VAL A 56 -4.96 -0.26 13.49
C VAL A 56 -6.02 0.60 12.82
N THR A 57 -5.65 1.84 12.48
CA THR A 57 -6.53 2.78 11.77
C THR A 57 -6.41 2.55 10.26
N THR A 58 -7.53 2.27 9.60
CA THR A 58 -7.54 2.10 8.14
C THR A 58 -7.65 3.46 7.46
N LEU A 59 -6.78 3.74 6.50
CA LEU A 59 -6.86 4.95 5.68
C LEU A 59 -7.87 4.76 4.54
N GLU A 60 -8.70 5.76 4.30
CA GLU A 60 -9.65 5.73 3.18
C GLU A 60 -8.88 5.66 1.84
N HIS A 61 -9.14 4.63 1.04
CA HIS A 61 -8.57 4.51 -0.30
C HIS A 61 -9.64 4.80 -1.37
N PRO A 62 -9.40 5.71 -2.32
CA PRO A 62 -10.36 5.97 -3.37
C PRO A 62 -10.51 4.76 -4.32
N PRO A 63 -11.72 4.47 -4.84
CA PRO A 63 -11.91 3.40 -5.80
C PRO A 63 -11.01 3.55 -7.04
N TYR A 64 -10.54 2.42 -7.58
CA TYR A 64 -9.76 2.34 -8.82
C TYR A 64 -8.48 3.22 -8.85
N SER A 65 -7.82 3.41 -7.71
CA SER A 65 -6.65 4.29 -7.58
C SER A 65 -5.35 3.53 -7.22
N PRO A 66 -4.92 2.55 -8.04
CA PRO A 66 -3.70 1.78 -7.77
C PRO A 66 -2.43 2.66 -7.80
N ASP A 67 -2.46 3.82 -8.45
CA ASP A 67 -1.37 4.80 -8.44
C ASP A 67 -1.15 5.45 -7.07
N LEU A 68 -2.16 5.40 -6.19
CA LEU A 68 -2.08 5.88 -4.82
C LEU A 68 -1.68 4.79 -3.82
N ALA A 69 -1.74 3.52 -4.20
CA ALA A 69 -1.28 2.41 -3.36
C ALA A 69 0.24 2.22 -3.51
N PRO A 70 1.05 2.31 -2.43
CA PRO A 70 2.49 2.09 -2.51
C PRO A 70 2.86 0.67 -3.00
N ALA A 71 2.05 -0.32 -2.67
CA ALA A 71 2.24 -1.70 -3.11
C ALA A 71 2.18 -1.82 -4.64
N ASP A 72 1.14 -1.24 -5.26
CA ASP A 72 0.90 -1.32 -6.70
C ASP A 72 1.79 -0.38 -7.52
N SER A 73 2.01 0.84 -7.02
CA SER A 73 2.76 1.87 -7.74
C SER A 73 4.29 1.72 -7.61
N TYR A 74 4.79 1.11 -6.53
CA TYR A 74 6.23 1.00 -6.26
C TYR A 74 6.70 -0.44 -6.08
N LEU A 75 6.11 -1.19 -5.14
CA LEU A 75 6.68 -2.47 -4.69
C LEU A 75 6.59 -3.55 -5.75
N PHE A 76 5.40 -3.83 -6.26
CA PHE A 76 5.18 -4.92 -7.22
C PHE A 76 5.90 -4.71 -8.55
N PRO A 77 5.94 -3.52 -9.16
CA PRO A 77 6.71 -3.30 -10.39
C PRO A 77 8.21 -3.61 -10.21
N ARG A 78 8.80 -3.21 -9.08
CA ARG A 78 10.22 -3.47 -8.78
C ARG A 78 10.49 -4.94 -8.51
N LEU A 79 9.61 -5.61 -7.77
CA LEU A 79 9.71 -7.04 -7.52
C LEU A 79 9.59 -7.83 -8.84
N LYS A 80 8.58 -7.53 -9.66
CA LYS A 80 8.40 -8.15 -10.98
C LYS A 80 9.61 -7.94 -11.88
N MET A 81 10.21 -6.75 -11.87
CA MET A 81 11.42 -6.48 -12.65
C MET A 81 12.61 -7.35 -12.20
N LYS A 82 12.74 -7.63 -10.89
CA LYS A 82 13.79 -8.51 -10.36
C LYS A 82 13.57 -9.99 -10.69
N LEU A 83 12.33 -10.43 -10.75
CA LEU A 83 11.96 -11.81 -11.05
C LEU A 83 11.84 -12.06 -12.57
N LYS A 84 11.76 -11.01 -13.39
CA LYS A 84 11.57 -11.11 -14.84
C LYS A 84 12.65 -11.98 -15.48
N GLY A 85 12.24 -12.83 -16.43
CA GLY A 85 13.15 -13.67 -17.20
C GLY A 85 13.57 -14.97 -16.51
N HIS A 86 13.22 -15.16 -15.23
CA HIS A 86 13.46 -16.40 -14.51
C HIS A 86 12.25 -17.33 -14.66
N ARG A 87 12.49 -18.60 -15.00
CA ARG A 87 11.49 -19.66 -14.93
C ARG A 87 11.72 -20.41 -13.63
N PHE A 88 10.66 -20.52 -12.84
CA PHE A 88 10.67 -21.26 -11.59
C PHE A 88 10.02 -22.63 -11.82
N VAL A 89 10.52 -23.64 -11.12
CA VAL A 89 10.06 -25.02 -11.24
C VAL A 89 8.75 -25.21 -10.46
N ASP A 90 8.63 -24.57 -9.30
CA ASP A 90 7.46 -24.64 -8.43
C ASP A 90 7.20 -23.33 -7.67
N SER A 91 6.17 -23.32 -6.83
CA SER A 91 5.80 -22.17 -6.01
C SER A 91 6.82 -21.86 -4.91
N ASP A 92 7.51 -22.86 -4.39
CA ASP A 92 8.43 -22.69 -3.27
C ASP A 92 9.66 -21.90 -3.72
N GLU A 93 10.16 -22.21 -4.92
CA GLU A 93 11.23 -21.46 -5.55
C GLU A 93 10.83 -20.00 -5.84
N VAL A 94 9.57 -19.75 -6.25
CA VAL A 94 9.04 -18.39 -6.42
C VAL A 94 9.02 -17.64 -5.08
N ILE A 95 8.52 -18.28 -4.02
CA ILE A 95 8.41 -17.68 -2.68
C ILE A 95 9.79 -17.34 -2.14
N GLU A 96 10.76 -18.25 -2.26
CA GLU A 96 12.13 -18.03 -1.80
C GLU A 96 12.77 -16.84 -2.53
N ASN A 97 12.70 -16.83 -3.87
CA ASN A 97 13.27 -15.76 -4.68
C ASN A 97 12.59 -14.43 -4.42
N ALA A 98 11.25 -14.39 -4.38
CA ALA A 98 10.50 -13.17 -4.07
C ALA A 98 10.85 -12.63 -2.68
N THR A 99 10.95 -13.50 -1.67
CA THR A 99 11.33 -13.13 -0.30
C THR A 99 12.74 -12.54 -0.25
N LYS A 100 13.68 -13.14 -0.97
CA LYS A 100 15.05 -12.62 -1.09
C LYS A 100 15.06 -11.22 -1.72
N GLN A 101 14.37 -11.02 -2.84
CA GLN A 101 14.30 -9.71 -3.50
C GLN A 101 13.60 -8.66 -2.63
N LEU A 102 12.54 -9.03 -1.90
CA LEU A 102 11.84 -8.13 -0.98
C LEU A 102 12.75 -7.66 0.16
N LYS A 103 13.55 -8.56 0.77
CA LYS A 103 14.53 -8.21 1.80
C LYS A 103 15.61 -7.26 1.30
N ASP A 104 15.97 -7.34 0.02
CA ASP A 104 16.94 -6.42 -0.58
C ASP A 104 16.32 -5.08 -0.99
N LEU A 105 15.03 -5.07 -1.35
CA LEU A 105 14.27 -3.83 -1.57
C LEU A 105 14.02 -3.08 -0.26
N SER A 106 13.75 -3.78 0.84
CA SER A 106 13.48 -3.15 2.15
C SER A 106 14.70 -2.43 2.71
N LYS A 107 15.93 -2.94 2.47
CA LYS A 107 17.18 -2.24 2.82
C LYS A 107 17.37 -0.92 2.06
N LYS A 108 16.71 -0.75 0.91
CA LYS A 108 16.77 0.45 0.07
C LYS A 108 15.59 1.39 0.28
N TRP A 109 14.62 0.98 1.09
CA TRP A 109 13.42 1.75 1.37
C TRP A 109 13.69 2.79 2.46
N ILE A 110 13.17 4.00 2.28
CA ILE A 110 13.33 5.10 3.24
C ILE A 110 12.25 4.95 4.34
N PRO A 111 12.61 4.98 5.63
CA PRO A 111 11.63 4.88 6.73
C PRO A 111 10.64 6.05 6.75
N GLY A 112 9.38 5.80 7.16
CA GLY A 112 8.37 6.84 7.44
C GLY A 112 7.13 6.83 6.55
N VAL A 113 6.93 5.81 5.73
CA VAL A 113 5.68 5.59 4.98
C VAL A 113 5.18 4.18 5.26
N LEU A 114 4.48 4.03 6.38
CA LEU A 114 3.45 3.03 6.70
C LEU A 114 2.74 3.49 7.97
#